data_AF-A0A7C1Z0G4-F1
#
_entry.id   AF-A0A7C1Z0G4-F1
#
_cell.length_a   1.000
_cell.length_b   1.000
_cell.length_c   1.000
_cell.angle_alpha   90.00
_cell.angle_beta   90.00
_cell.angle_gamma   90.00
#
_symmetry.space_group_name_H-M   'P 1'
#
loop_
_entity.id
_entity.type
_entity.pdbx_description
1 polymer ?
#
loop_
_entity_poly.entity_id
_entity_poly.type
_entity_poly.pdbx_seq_one_letter_code
_entity_poly.pdbx_strand_id
1 'polypeptide(L)'
;MPLFFTLFFGRTFCAGACSLGAIQDLLIIKPISLPVWVRKTFGMFAVVYLGLAVLYAAAGTEFIICRYDPFVGIFRLDAPFHMVVIGIGFLLLGMFVARPYCRFFCPYGVLLNWMSIFSRKHLSITPAECVQCKLCENSCPFDAINLPTPEKDPDPAKKHFRKFILYFALVPLWVIAGGYVVSKSHKILARADQDVFLSELMISRPDLLDDPDNLDIQTFLSSDKSLDTLVEDAKIVREKFRKGGWYLGGFIGLVFGITLLNHSVIRKRKDYEPHRGDCFSCGRCMDFCPVPRATVNPGANVNPSATVNPSGPLKMQ
;
A
#
# COMPACT_ATOMS: atom_id res chain seq x y z
N MET A 1 7.74 15.66 4.28
CA MET A 1 7.75 15.56 5.76
C MET A 1 7.29 14.21 6.30
N PRO A 2 6.13 13.63 5.96
CA PRO A 2 5.66 12.43 6.68
C PRO A 2 6.44 11.14 6.32
N LEU A 3 6.96 11.01 5.09
CA LEU A 3 7.85 9.89 4.72
C LEU A 3 9.14 9.85 5.58
N PHE A 4 9.74 11.02 5.80
CA PHE A 4 10.91 11.14 6.65
C PHE A 4 10.57 10.72 8.08
N PHE A 5 9.46 11.19 8.63
CA PHE A 5 9.02 10.78 9.96
C PHE A 5 8.79 9.25 10.06
N THR A 6 8.22 8.64 9.03
CA THR A 6 8.03 7.18 9.02
C THR A 6 9.30 6.38 8.96
N LEU A 7 10.38 6.93 8.40
CA LEU A 7 11.70 6.32 8.41
C LEU A 7 12.30 6.26 9.83
N PHE A 8 11.86 7.11 10.76
CA PHE A 8 12.35 7.06 12.14
C PHE A 8 11.41 6.31 13.07
N PHE A 9 10.10 6.57 12.98
CA PHE A 9 9.11 6.13 13.99
C PHE A 9 8.11 5.08 13.46
N GLY A 10 8.28 4.60 12.22
CA GLY A 10 7.31 3.72 11.57
C GLY A 10 6.03 4.47 11.17
N ARG A 11 4.92 3.75 10.94
CA ARG A 11 3.69 4.31 10.33
C ARG A 11 2.78 5.10 11.30
N THR A 12 3.37 5.85 12.23
CA THR A 12 2.65 6.68 13.23
C THR A 12 1.72 7.72 12.60
N PHE A 13 2.06 8.24 11.41
CA PHE A 13 1.18 9.15 10.66
C PHE A 13 -0.19 8.52 10.36
N CYS A 14 -0.20 7.24 9.97
CA CYS A 14 -1.45 6.52 9.71
C CYS A 14 -2.28 6.33 10.98
N ALA A 15 -1.66 6.23 12.16
CA ALA A 15 -2.35 6.07 13.43
C ALA A 15 -2.94 7.37 13.97
N GLY A 16 -2.20 8.49 13.90
CA GLY A 16 -2.58 9.72 14.61
C GLY A 16 -3.00 10.90 13.73
N ALA A 17 -2.44 11.07 12.53
CA ALA A 17 -2.63 12.28 11.73
C ALA A 17 -3.53 12.07 10.50
N CYS A 18 -3.66 10.83 10.02
CA CYS A 18 -4.49 10.50 8.86
C CYS A 18 -5.98 10.45 9.24
N SER A 19 -6.75 11.46 8.85
CA SER A 19 -8.21 11.54 9.09
C SER A 19 -8.99 10.37 8.50
N LEU A 20 -8.62 9.89 7.31
CA LEU A 20 -9.25 8.71 6.70
C LEU A 20 -9.00 7.45 7.52
N GLY A 21 -7.77 7.31 8.01
CA GLY A 21 -7.39 6.24 8.92
C GLY A 21 -8.23 6.29 10.20
N ALA A 22 -8.40 7.49 10.79
CA ALA A 22 -9.18 7.70 11.99
C ALA A 22 -10.68 7.35 11.80
N ILE A 23 -11.30 7.81 10.71
CA ILE A 23 -12.70 7.48 10.39
C ILE A 23 -12.89 5.97 10.24
N GLN A 24 -11.99 5.30 9.52
CA GLN A 24 -12.08 3.85 9.35
C GLN A 24 -11.81 3.08 10.64
N ASP A 25 -11.00 3.63 11.55
CA ASP A 25 -10.68 3.01 12.84
C ASP A 25 -11.83 3.15 13.85
N LEU A 26 -12.62 4.22 13.73
CA LEU A 26 -13.81 4.47 14.55
C LEU A 26 -14.98 3.54 14.18
N LEU A 27 -15.07 3.13 12.92
CA LEU A 27 -16.16 2.27 12.43
C LEU A 27 -15.89 0.77 12.64
N ILE A 28 -14.75 0.39 13.22
CA ILE A 28 -14.43 -1.02 13.45
C ILE A 28 -15.35 -1.58 14.54
N ILE A 29 -16.21 -2.54 14.17
CA ILE A 29 -17.09 -3.24 15.11
C ILE A 29 -16.53 -4.61 15.44
N LYS A 30 -16.31 -5.45 14.43
CA LYS A 30 -15.82 -6.82 14.61
C LYS A 30 -14.78 -7.14 13.53
N PRO A 31 -13.49 -6.86 13.79
CA PRO A 31 -12.44 -7.09 12.80
C PRO A 31 -12.29 -8.60 12.56
N ILE A 32 -12.40 -8.99 11.30
CA ILE A 32 -12.17 -10.36 10.83
C ILE A 32 -10.72 -10.47 10.40
N SER A 33 -10.03 -11.50 10.90
CA SER A 33 -8.66 -11.80 10.45
C SER A 33 -8.69 -12.35 9.03
N LEU A 34 -7.87 -11.77 8.15
CA LEU A 34 -7.81 -12.19 6.76
C LEU A 34 -6.66 -13.19 6.54
N PRO A 35 -6.84 -14.23 5.71
CA PRO A 35 -5.77 -15.15 5.39
C PRO A 35 -4.61 -14.41 4.70
N VAL A 36 -3.37 -14.84 4.95
CA VAL A 36 -2.15 -14.16 4.48
C VAL A 36 -2.16 -13.94 2.96
N TRP A 37 -2.64 -14.92 2.19
CA TRP A 37 -2.74 -14.83 0.73
C TRP A 37 -3.64 -13.66 0.30
N VAL A 38 -4.85 -13.53 0.84
CA VAL A 38 -5.77 -12.41 0.55
C VAL A 38 -5.09 -11.08 0.87
N ARG A 39 -4.48 -10.97 2.06
CA ARG A 39 -3.82 -9.74 2.52
C ARG A 39 -2.70 -9.31 1.56
N LYS A 40 -1.92 -10.24 1.03
CA LYS A 40 -0.83 -9.96 0.08
C LYS A 40 -1.33 -9.71 -1.34
N THR A 41 -2.32 -10.46 -1.83
CA THR A 41 -2.90 -10.25 -3.17
C THR A 41 -3.59 -8.89 -3.28
N PHE A 42 -4.45 -8.52 -2.34
CA PHE A 42 -5.08 -7.20 -2.36
C PHE A 42 -4.08 -6.08 -2.04
N GLY A 43 -3.03 -6.34 -1.23
CA GLY A 43 -1.95 -5.38 -1.03
C GLY A 43 -1.17 -5.07 -2.32
N MET A 44 -1.13 -6.01 -3.27
CA MET A 44 -0.53 -5.81 -4.59
C MET A 44 -1.31 -4.81 -5.42
N PHE A 45 -2.63 -4.75 -5.26
CA PHE A 45 -3.48 -3.77 -5.95
C PHE A 45 -3.02 -2.33 -5.62
N ALA A 46 -2.72 -2.04 -4.35
CA ALA A 46 -2.20 -0.74 -3.94
C ALA A 46 -0.87 -0.38 -4.63
N VAL A 47 0.01 -1.37 -4.84
CA VAL A 47 1.30 -1.18 -5.54
C VAL A 47 1.07 -0.90 -7.02
N VAL A 48 0.18 -1.64 -7.67
CA VAL A 48 -0.20 -1.41 -9.08
C VAL A 48 -0.82 -0.02 -9.23
N TYR A 49 -1.70 0.36 -8.31
CA TYR A 49 -2.34 1.68 -8.29
C TYR A 49 -1.33 2.82 -8.12
N LEU A 50 -0.36 2.66 -7.20
CA LEU A 50 0.76 3.59 -7.05
C LEU A 50 1.58 3.70 -8.35
N GLY A 51 1.91 2.56 -8.99
CA GLY A 51 2.66 2.55 -10.24
C GLY A 51 1.92 3.25 -11.39
N LEU A 52 0.61 2.99 -11.52
CA LEU A 52 -0.24 3.68 -12.50
C LEU A 52 -0.30 5.18 -12.24
N ALA A 53 -0.43 5.59 -10.97
CA ALA A 53 -0.43 7.00 -10.62
C ALA A 53 0.88 7.70 -11.01
N VAL A 54 2.03 7.05 -10.81
CA VAL A 54 3.33 7.57 -11.25
C VAL A 54 3.43 7.62 -12.77
N LEU A 55 2.92 6.60 -13.47
CA LEU A 55 2.91 6.57 -14.93
C LEU A 55 2.08 7.72 -15.53
N TYR A 56 0.86 7.92 -15.03
CA TYR A 56 -0.02 9.01 -15.48
C TYR A 56 0.55 10.38 -15.14
N ALA A 57 1.12 10.54 -13.94
CA ALA A 57 1.83 11.76 -13.56
C ALA A 57 3.01 12.06 -14.49
N ALA A 58 3.79 11.05 -14.89
CA ALA A 58 4.91 11.21 -15.81
C ALA A 58 4.48 11.44 -17.26
N ALA A 59 3.32 10.92 -17.66
CA ALA A 59 2.73 11.13 -18.98
C ALA A 59 2.10 12.53 -19.14
N GLY A 60 1.81 13.22 -18.03
CA GLY A 60 1.18 14.54 -18.03
C GLY A 60 -0.33 14.50 -18.21
N THR A 61 -0.96 13.34 -18.00
CA THR A 61 -2.41 13.15 -18.14
C THR A 61 -3.13 13.45 -16.82
N GLU A 62 -4.45 13.30 -16.82
CA GLU A 62 -5.25 13.37 -15.58
C GLU A 62 -4.74 12.40 -14.51
N PHE A 63 -4.67 12.89 -13.26
CA PHE A 63 -4.25 12.08 -12.12
C PHE A 63 -5.37 11.13 -11.69
N ILE A 64 -5.18 9.82 -11.90
CA ILE A 64 -6.11 8.77 -11.46
C ILE A 64 -6.46 8.84 -9.97
N ILE A 65 -5.55 9.38 -9.14
CA ILE A 65 -5.77 9.59 -7.70
C ILE A 65 -6.91 10.58 -7.48
N CYS A 66 -6.98 11.67 -8.25
CA CYS A 66 -8.00 12.70 -8.09
C CYS A 66 -9.41 12.21 -8.46
N ARG A 67 -9.53 11.16 -9.27
CA ARG A 67 -10.81 10.62 -9.76
C ARG A 67 -11.35 9.45 -8.95
N TYR A 68 -10.47 8.68 -8.31
CA TYR A 68 -10.88 7.47 -7.58
C TYR A 68 -10.61 7.52 -6.08
N ASP A 69 -9.86 8.50 -5.57
CA ASP A 69 -9.67 8.67 -4.14
C ASP A 69 -10.87 9.43 -3.53
N PRO A 70 -11.74 8.77 -2.74
CA PRO A 70 -12.89 9.42 -2.11
C PRO A 70 -12.47 10.53 -1.14
N PHE A 71 -11.23 10.51 -0.64
CA PHE A 71 -10.69 11.54 0.23
C PHE A 71 -10.65 12.89 -0.47
N VAL A 72 -10.16 12.94 -1.71
CA VAL A 72 -10.02 14.20 -2.45
C VAL A 72 -11.39 14.84 -2.66
N GLY A 73 -12.41 14.05 -3.00
CA GLY A 73 -13.79 14.53 -3.14
C GLY A 73 -14.36 15.07 -1.82
N ILE A 74 -14.17 14.35 -0.70
CA ILE A 74 -14.67 14.76 0.62
C ILE A 74 -14.02 16.09 1.07
N PHE A 75 -12.70 16.22 0.93
CA PHE A 75 -11.99 17.44 1.37
C PHE A 75 -12.24 18.65 0.46
N ARG A 76 -12.58 18.42 -0.81
CA ARG A 76 -12.96 19.50 -1.74
C ARG A 76 -14.45 19.86 -1.68
N LEU A 77 -15.26 19.11 -0.92
CA LEU A 77 -16.72 19.23 -0.88
C LEU A 77 -17.39 19.14 -2.27
N ASP A 78 -16.67 18.59 -3.24
CA ASP A 78 -17.08 18.44 -4.64
C ASP A 78 -16.83 16.99 -5.05
N ALA A 79 -17.55 16.08 -4.37
CA ALA A 79 -17.44 14.66 -4.61
C ALA A 79 -18.49 14.22 -5.64
N PRO A 80 -18.09 13.80 -6.86
CA PRO A 80 -19.03 13.22 -7.80
C PRO A 80 -19.66 11.93 -7.23
N PHE A 81 -20.88 11.62 -7.66
CA PHE A 81 -21.71 10.54 -7.10
C PHE A 81 -20.96 9.21 -6.94
N HIS A 82 -20.16 8.82 -7.94
CA HIS A 82 -19.40 7.57 -7.91
C HIS A 82 -18.36 7.51 -6.77
N MET A 83 -17.68 8.63 -6.46
CA MET A 83 -16.71 8.68 -5.34
C MET A 83 -17.40 8.49 -4.00
N VAL A 84 -18.59 9.09 -3.82
CA VAL A 84 -19.36 8.96 -2.59
C VAL A 84 -19.78 7.51 -2.37
N VAL A 85 -20.31 6.86 -3.41
CA VAL A 85 -20.71 5.44 -3.35
C VAL A 85 -19.52 4.54 -3.00
N ILE A 86 -18.36 4.75 -3.64
CA ILE A 86 -17.12 4.01 -3.35
C ILE A 86 -16.67 4.26 -1.89
N GLY A 87 -16.70 5.52 -1.45
CA GLY A 87 -16.35 5.90 -0.08
C GLY A 87 -17.22 5.21 0.96
N ILE A 88 -18.54 5.25 0.80
CA ILE A 88 -19.50 4.56 1.67
C ILE A 88 -19.24 3.04 1.64
N GLY A 89 -19.00 2.46 0.46
CA GLY A 89 -18.65 1.05 0.32
C GLY A 89 -17.41 0.65 1.14
N PHE A 90 -16.36 1.47 1.13
CA PHE A 90 -15.18 1.25 1.96
C PHE A 90 -15.44 1.40 3.46
N LEU A 91 -16.31 2.33 3.86
CA LEU A 91 -16.69 2.51 5.26
C LEU A 91 -17.49 1.30 5.77
N LEU A 92 -18.44 0.82 4.97
CA LEU A 92 -19.21 -0.38 5.28
C LEU A 92 -18.32 -1.63 5.37
N LEU A 93 -17.40 -1.79 4.42
CA LEU A 93 -16.40 -2.86 4.46
C LEU A 93 -15.48 -2.71 5.69
N GLY A 94 -15.19 -1.47 6.09
CA GLY A 94 -14.39 -1.09 7.25
C GLY A 94 -14.92 -1.59 8.59
N MET A 95 -16.22 -1.90 8.68
CA MET A 95 -16.83 -2.45 9.89
C MET A 95 -16.31 -3.85 10.23
N PHE A 96 -15.97 -4.63 9.20
CA PHE A 96 -15.51 -6.02 9.31
C PHE A 96 -14.03 -6.17 8.97
N VAL A 97 -13.54 -5.43 7.98
CA VAL A 97 -12.13 -5.46 7.57
C VAL A 97 -11.47 -4.20 8.07
N ALA A 98 -10.60 -4.29 9.06
CA ALA A 98 -9.95 -3.13 9.62
C ALA A 98 -9.13 -2.37 8.56
N ARG A 99 -9.48 -1.10 8.33
CA ARG A 99 -8.82 -0.15 7.41
C ARG A 99 -8.61 -0.70 5.97
N PRO A 100 -9.69 -1.05 5.24
CA PRO A 100 -9.59 -1.75 3.97
C PRO A 100 -8.96 -0.85 2.89
N TYR A 101 -9.28 0.45 2.90
CA TYR A 101 -8.71 1.41 1.97
C TYR A 101 -7.20 1.61 2.20
N CYS A 102 -6.79 1.90 3.44
CA CYS A 102 -5.39 2.14 3.77
C CYS A 102 -4.49 0.93 3.50
N ARG A 103 -5.07 -0.28 3.49
CA ARG A 103 -4.37 -1.54 3.27
C ARG A 103 -4.28 -1.95 1.80
N PHE A 104 -5.33 -1.69 1.01
CA PHE A 104 -5.47 -2.27 -0.33
C PHE A 104 -5.53 -1.25 -1.46
N PHE A 105 -5.88 0.01 -1.18
CA PHE A 105 -6.08 1.02 -2.23
C PHE A 105 -5.18 2.25 -2.06
N CYS A 106 -4.82 2.61 -0.83
CA CYS A 106 -4.07 3.83 -0.56
C CYS A 106 -2.63 3.77 -1.12
N PRO A 107 -2.29 4.58 -2.15
CA PRO A 107 -0.95 4.58 -2.73
C PRO A 107 0.09 5.14 -1.74
N TYR A 108 -0.32 6.10 -0.91
CA TYR A 108 0.50 6.64 0.15
C TYR A 108 0.83 5.59 1.22
N GLY A 109 -0.09 4.68 1.49
CA GLY A 109 0.10 3.55 2.41
C GLY A 109 1.24 2.62 2.00
N VAL A 110 1.44 2.42 0.69
CA VAL A 110 2.54 1.61 0.13
C VAL A 110 3.89 2.28 0.39
N LEU A 111 3.99 3.58 0.13
CA LEU A 111 5.22 4.34 0.36
C LEU A 111 5.62 4.31 1.84
N LEU A 112 4.66 4.53 2.75
CA LEU A 112 4.90 4.48 4.18
C LEU A 112 5.26 3.07 4.66
N ASN A 113 4.68 2.02 4.07
CA ASN A 113 5.05 0.63 4.36
C ASN A 113 6.53 0.40 4.05
N TRP A 114 6.98 0.75 2.85
CA TRP A 114 8.38 0.58 2.45
C TRP A 114 9.35 1.36 3.34
N MET A 115 9.03 2.61 3.69
CA MET A 115 9.85 3.39 4.61
C MET A 115 9.87 2.80 6.03
N SER A 116 8.75 2.26 6.49
CA SER A 116 8.61 1.69 7.84
C SER A 116 9.42 0.41 8.04
N ILE A 117 9.68 -0.37 6.98
CA ILE A 117 10.56 -1.54 7.05
C ILE A 117 11.97 -1.14 7.52
N PHE A 118 12.46 0.02 7.05
CA PHE A 118 13.77 0.57 7.41
C PHE A 118 13.75 1.41 8.70
N SER A 119 12.61 1.45 9.40
CA SER A 119 12.48 2.30 10.58
C SER A 119 13.39 1.87 11.72
N ARG A 120 14.07 2.85 12.33
CA ARG A 120 14.98 2.60 13.47
C ARG A 120 14.22 2.38 14.77
N LYS A 121 13.22 3.23 15.07
CA LYS A 121 12.41 3.20 16.29
C LYS A 121 10.99 2.75 15.94
N HIS A 122 10.84 1.45 15.69
CA HIS A 122 9.52 0.86 15.47
C HIS A 122 8.84 0.56 16.82
N LEU A 123 7.50 0.56 16.82
CA LEU A 123 6.69 0.13 17.96
C LEU A 123 7.10 -1.28 18.41
N SER A 124 7.29 -1.48 19.72
CA SER A 124 7.44 -2.79 20.37
C SER A 124 6.17 -3.11 21.16
N ILE A 125 5.81 -4.40 21.27
CA ILE A 125 4.68 -4.85 22.09
C ILE A 125 5.08 -4.88 23.56
N THR A 126 6.25 -5.45 23.87
CA THR A 126 6.74 -5.60 25.24
C THR A 126 7.66 -4.44 25.59
N PRO A 127 7.47 -3.79 26.75
CA PRO A 127 8.38 -2.76 27.25
C PRO A 127 9.71 -3.34 27.75
N ALA A 128 9.74 -4.64 28.09
CA ALA A 128 10.93 -5.42 28.45
C ALA A 128 10.94 -6.76 27.68
N GLU A 129 11.56 -7.81 28.23
CA GLU A 129 11.62 -9.13 27.62
C GLU A 129 10.24 -9.81 27.50
N CYS A 130 10.02 -10.52 26.41
CA CYS A 130 8.75 -11.22 26.15
C CYS A 130 8.68 -12.53 26.94
N VAL A 131 7.64 -12.66 27.78
CA VAL A 131 7.38 -13.90 28.54
C VAL A 131 6.53 -14.92 27.76
N GLN A 132 6.36 -14.74 26.45
CA GLN A 132 5.62 -15.65 25.55
C GLN A 132 4.20 -16.06 26.01
N CYS A 133 3.50 -15.16 26.71
CA CYS A 133 2.17 -15.41 27.28
C CYS A 133 1.02 -15.61 26.25
N LYS A 134 1.25 -15.28 24.97
CA LYS A 134 0.27 -15.37 23.85
C LYS A 134 -0.94 -14.43 23.91
N LEU A 135 -1.12 -13.62 24.95
CA LEU A 135 -2.26 -12.68 25.05
C LEU A 135 -2.34 -11.70 23.86
N CYS A 136 -1.18 -11.28 23.33
CA CYS A 136 -1.15 -10.33 22.22
C CYS A 136 -1.48 -10.94 20.85
N GLU A 137 -1.52 -12.26 20.70
CA GLU A 137 -1.59 -12.95 19.39
C GLU A 137 -2.77 -12.47 18.53
N ASN A 138 -3.96 -12.37 19.12
CA ASN A 138 -5.19 -11.94 18.46
C ASN A 138 -5.60 -10.49 18.81
N SER A 139 -4.71 -9.73 19.47
CA SER A 139 -5.01 -8.35 19.91
C SER A 139 -4.98 -7.32 18.79
N CYS A 140 -4.30 -7.62 17.68
CA CYS A 140 -4.11 -6.67 16.59
C CYS A 140 -5.26 -6.76 15.57
N PRO A 141 -6.11 -5.73 15.43
CA PRO A 141 -7.21 -5.74 14.45
C PRO A 141 -6.72 -5.76 12.99
N PHE A 142 -5.41 -5.50 12.76
CA PHE A 142 -4.79 -5.43 11.44
C PHE A 142 -4.01 -6.70 11.04
N ASP A 143 -3.97 -7.72 11.93
CA ASP A 143 -3.20 -8.95 11.77
C ASP A 143 -1.70 -8.71 11.54
N ALA A 144 -1.14 -7.70 12.22
CA ALA A 144 0.23 -7.24 12.00
C ALA A 144 1.25 -7.82 13.00
N ILE A 145 0.89 -8.85 13.78
CA ILE A 145 1.79 -9.49 14.75
C ILE A 145 2.41 -10.74 14.11
N ASN A 146 3.73 -10.84 14.19
CA ASN A 146 4.45 -12.04 13.79
C ASN A 146 4.59 -12.99 14.97
N LEU A 147 4.26 -14.25 14.75
CA LEU A 147 4.45 -15.31 15.75
C LEU A 147 5.91 -15.79 15.81
N PRO A 148 6.36 -16.29 16.98
CA PRO A 148 7.62 -17.02 17.12
C PRO A 148 7.70 -18.20 16.17
N THR A 149 8.89 -18.45 15.61
CA THR A 149 9.11 -19.62 14.76
C THR A 149 9.31 -20.87 15.62
N PRO A 150 8.61 -21.99 15.36
CA PRO A 150 8.84 -23.23 16.09
C PRO A 150 10.27 -23.73 15.84
N GLU A 151 10.91 -24.24 16.89
CA GLU A 151 12.33 -24.67 16.87
C GLU A 151 12.58 -25.97 16.06
N LYS A 152 11.52 -26.56 15.53
CA LYS A 152 11.47 -27.94 15.04
C LYS A 152 11.78 -28.03 13.54
N ASP A 153 13.04 -27.84 13.15
CA ASP A 153 13.61 -28.54 11.96
C ASP A 153 15.14 -28.37 11.83
N PRO A 154 15.93 -29.48 11.85
CA PRO A 154 17.40 -29.43 11.78
C PRO A 154 17.98 -29.36 10.35
N ASP A 155 17.18 -29.54 9.28
CA ASP A 155 17.71 -29.54 7.89
C ASP A 155 17.01 -28.59 6.86
N PRO A 156 16.70 -27.32 7.19
CA PRO A 156 16.09 -26.37 6.24
C PRO A 156 17.12 -25.69 5.30
N ALA A 157 18.40 -25.59 5.68
CA ALA A 157 19.30 -24.64 5.01
C ALA A 157 19.51 -24.92 3.50
N LYS A 158 19.79 -26.17 3.11
CA LYS A 158 20.04 -26.51 1.69
C LYS A 158 18.77 -26.46 0.82
N LYS A 159 17.64 -26.97 1.34
CA LYS A 159 16.36 -26.97 0.60
C LYS A 159 15.84 -25.55 0.40
N HIS A 160 16.00 -24.69 1.40
CA HIS A 160 15.62 -23.28 1.31
C HIS A 160 16.56 -22.47 0.42
N PHE A 161 17.87 -22.73 0.46
CA PHE A 161 18.84 -22.05 -0.41
C PHE A 161 18.61 -22.35 -1.89
N ARG A 162 18.31 -23.62 -2.27
CA ARG A 162 17.93 -23.96 -3.66
C ARG A 162 16.66 -23.25 -4.12
N LYS A 163 15.63 -23.20 -3.26
CA LYS A 163 14.41 -22.45 -3.56
C LYS A 163 14.68 -20.95 -3.69
N PHE A 164 15.53 -20.39 -2.83
CA PHE A 164 15.93 -19.00 -2.89
C PHE A 164 16.64 -18.66 -4.21
N ILE A 165 17.62 -19.47 -4.63
CA ILE A 165 18.31 -19.30 -5.92
C ILE A 165 17.32 -19.40 -7.08
N LEU A 166 16.42 -20.39 -7.05
CA LEU A 166 15.41 -20.55 -8.11
C LEU A 166 14.50 -19.32 -8.20
N TYR A 167 13.96 -18.82 -7.09
CA TYR A 167 13.14 -17.61 -7.10
C TYR A 167 13.93 -16.38 -7.52
N PHE A 168 15.19 -16.26 -7.09
CA PHE A 168 16.08 -15.17 -7.52
C PHE A 168 16.30 -15.17 -9.03
N ALA A 169 16.54 -16.34 -9.63
CA ALA A 169 16.66 -16.50 -11.08
C ALA A 169 15.34 -16.21 -11.82
N LEU A 170 14.19 -16.44 -11.18
CA LEU A 170 12.87 -16.12 -11.74
C LEU A 170 12.53 -14.62 -11.67
N VAL A 171 13.14 -13.82 -10.80
CA VAL A 171 12.88 -12.38 -10.70
C VAL A 171 13.02 -11.65 -12.05
N PRO A 172 14.15 -11.75 -12.80
CA PRO A 172 14.27 -11.08 -14.09
C PRO A 172 13.24 -11.55 -15.12
N LEU A 173 12.85 -12.82 -15.06
CA LEU A 173 11.80 -13.37 -15.93
C LEU A 173 10.45 -12.70 -15.63
N TRP A 174 10.09 -12.51 -14.36
CA TRP A 174 8.88 -11.78 -13.96
C TRP A 174 8.91 -10.30 -14.36
N VAL A 175 10.08 -9.65 -14.30
CA VAL A 175 10.26 -8.25 -14.74
C VAL A 175 10.02 -8.12 -16.24
N ILE A 176 10.64 -8.99 -17.05
CA ILE A 176 10.48 -8.97 -18.51
C ILE A 176 9.04 -9.32 -18.90
N ALA A 177 8.47 -10.36 -18.31
CA ALA A 177 7.08 -10.76 -18.57
C ALA A 177 6.09 -9.64 -18.19
N GLY A 178 6.26 -9.03 -17.01
CA GLY A 178 5.45 -7.90 -16.57
C GLY A 178 5.56 -6.70 -17.50
N GLY A 179 6.78 -6.32 -17.88
CA GLY A 179 7.04 -5.24 -18.85
C GLY A 179 6.40 -5.48 -20.21
N TYR A 180 6.49 -6.71 -20.72
CA TYR A 180 5.87 -7.08 -22.00
C TYR A 180 4.33 -7.01 -21.96
N VAL A 181 3.71 -7.58 -20.91
CA VAL A 181 2.24 -7.58 -20.78
C VAL A 181 1.68 -6.16 -20.65
N VAL A 182 2.28 -5.32 -19.81
CA VAL A 182 1.80 -3.95 -19.59
C VAL A 182 2.07 -3.07 -20.81
N SER A 183 3.24 -3.19 -21.45
CA SER A 183 3.54 -2.43 -22.68
C SER A 183 2.62 -2.80 -23.85
N LYS A 184 2.16 -4.06 -23.95
CA LYS A 184 1.15 -4.45 -24.95
C LYS A 184 -0.20 -3.77 -24.70
N SER A 185 -0.49 -3.42 -23.45
CA SER A 185 -1.73 -2.75 -23.03
C SER A 185 -1.70 -1.22 -23.21
N HIS A 186 -0.65 -0.66 -23.83
CA HIS A 186 -0.47 0.79 -24.01
C HIS A 186 -1.68 1.49 -24.66
N LYS A 187 -2.42 0.82 -25.56
CA LYS A 187 -3.62 1.40 -26.19
C LYS A 187 -4.72 1.71 -25.17
N ILE A 188 -4.96 0.79 -24.23
CA ILE A 188 -5.98 0.96 -23.18
C ILE A 188 -5.53 2.04 -22.19
N LEU A 189 -4.25 2.02 -21.80
CA LEU A 189 -3.72 3.00 -20.84
C LEU A 189 -3.73 4.43 -21.43
N ALA A 190 -3.41 4.56 -22.72
CA ALA A 190 -3.36 5.85 -23.40
C ALA A 190 -4.74 6.49 -23.58
N ARG A 191 -5.85 5.73 -23.55
CA ARG A 191 -7.22 6.29 -23.58
C ARG A 191 -7.58 7.15 -22.38
N ALA A 192 -6.77 7.12 -21.32
CA ALA A 192 -6.94 8.04 -20.20
C ALA A 192 -6.49 9.47 -20.54
N ASP A 193 -5.75 9.65 -21.63
CA ASP A 193 -5.40 10.96 -22.17
C ASP A 193 -6.54 11.52 -23.03
N GLN A 194 -6.84 12.82 -22.88
CA GLN A 194 -7.97 13.45 -23.55
C GLN A 194 -7.76 13.52 -25.07
N ASP A 195 -6.55 13.80 -25.56
CA ASP A 195 -6.25 13.89 -26.99
C ASP A 195 -6.33 12.51 -27.67
N VAL A 196 -5.88 11.46 -26.96
CA VAL A 196 -6.01 10.07 -27.44
C VAL A 196 -7.46 9.61 -27.44
N PHE A 197 -8.23 9.95 -26.41
CA PHE A 197 -9.66 9.62 -26.35
C PHE A 197 -10.44 10.32 -27.46
N LEU A 198 -10.21 11.63 -27.63
CA LEU A 198 -10.89 12.45 -28.62
C LEU A 198 -10.55 12.02 -30.06
N SER A 199 -9.27 11.81 -30.37
CA SER A 199 -8.86 11.30 -31.69
C SER A 199 -9.47 9.93 -32.00
N GLU A 200 -9.53 9.03 -31.03
CA GLU A 200 -10.17 7.72 -31.22
C GLU A 200 -11.69 7.83 -31.38
N LEU A 201 -12.34 8.75 -30.65
CA LEU A 201 -13.77 9.01 -30.77
C LEU A 201 -14.14 9.59 -32.15
N MET A 202 -13.40 10.59 -32.62
CA MET A 202 -13.62 11.24 -33.94
C MET A 202 -13.34 10.28 -35.10
N ILE A 203 -12.37 9.37 -34.99
CA ILE A 203 -12.09 8.35 -36.01
C ILE A 203 -13.14 7.23 -35.99
N SER A 204 -13.59 6.80 -34.81
CA SER A 204 -14.51 5.65 -34.68
C SER A 204 -15.96 6.01 -34.92
N ARG A 205 -16.37 7.25 -34.62
CA ARG A 205 -17.74 7.75 -34.78
C ARG A 205 -17.75 9.12 -35.45
N PRO A 206 -17.57 9.17 -36.78
CA PRO A 206 -17.60 10.43 -37.53
C PRO A 206 -18.96 11.12 -37.46
N ASP A 207 -20.04 10.37 -37.22
CA ASP A 207 -21.41 10.88 -37.08
C ASP A 207 -21.59 11.86 -35.90
N LEU A 208 -20.68 11.83 -34.92
CA LEU A 208 -20.71 12.71 -33.74
C LEU A 208 -20.03 14.07 -33.98
N LEU A 209 -19.42 14.30 -35.15
CA LEU A 209 -18.81 15.58 -35.50
C LEU A 209 -19.84 16.70 -35.65
N ASP A 210 -21.06 16.34 -36.05
CA ASP A 210 -22.17 17.27 -36.27
C ASP A 210 -23.14 17.36 -35.07
N ASP A 211 -22.82 16.69 -33.95
CA ASP A 211 -23.68 16.64 -32.77
C ASP A 211 -23.46 17.87 -31.83
N PRO A 212 -24.45 18.78 -31.71
CA PRO A 212 -24.35 19.98 -30.88
C PRO A 212 -24.39 19.69 -29.36
N ASP A 213 -24.58 18.45 -28.92
CA ASP A 213 -24.59 18.11 -27.49
C ASP A 213 -23.21 17.65 -26.97
N ASN A 214 -22.24 17.36 -27.85
CA ASN A 214 -20.90 16.93 -27.47
C ASN A 214 -19.92 18.11 -27.26
N LEU A 215 -19.88 18.62 -26.03
CA LEU A 215 -19.03 19.75 -25.62
C LEU A 215 -17.53 19.55 -25.93
N ASP A 216 -16.99 18.34 -25.77
CA ASP A 216 -15.56 18.06 -25.99
C ASP A 216 -15.18 18.18 -27.47
N ILE A 217 -16.05 17.72 -28.37
CA ILE A 217 -15.84 17.79 -29.82
C ILE A 217 -15.99 19.23 -30.31
N GLN A 218 -17.02 19.94 -29.85
CA GLN A 218 -17.20 21.36 -30.20
C GLN A 218 -16.08 22.25 -29.69
N THR A 219 -15.60 22.02 -28.45
CA THR A 219 -14.46 22.76 -27.89
C THR A 219 -13.23 22.54 -28.77
N PHE A 220 -12.99 21.32 -29.23
CA PHE A 220 -11.89 21.03 -30.15
C PHE A 220 -12.10 21.59 -31.56
N LEU A 221 -13.30 21.49 -32.14
CA LEU A 221 -13.64 22.08 -33.45
C LEU A 221 -13.54 23.62 -33.44
N SER A 222 -13.77 24.25 -32.28
CA SER A 222 -13.55 25.69 -32.08
C SER A 222 -12.08 26.07 -31.90
N SER A 223 -11.19 25.08 -31.70
CA SER A 223 -9.75 25.29 -31.64
C SER A 223 -9.15 25.29 -33.04
N ASP A 224 -8.12 26.11 -33.30
CA ASP A 224 -7.42 26.18 -34.60
C ASP A 224 -6.60 24.90 -34.95
N LYS A 225 -6.85 23.76 -34.30
CA LYS A 225 -6.14 22.51 -34.53
C LYS A 225 -6.85 21.64 -35.56
N SER A 226 -6.10 21.15 -36.55
CA SER A 226 -6.61 20.18 -37.52
C SER A 226 -6.69 18.77 -36.93
N LEU A 227 -7.55 17.93 -37.51
CA LEU A 227 -7.67 16.52 -37.11
C LEU A 227 -6.33 15.77 -37.28
N ASP A 228 -5.57 16.11 -38.32
CA ASP A 228 -4.28 15.46 -38.61
C ASP A 228 -3.24 15.73 -37.50
N THR A 229 -3.18 16.97 -37.00
CA THR A 229 -2.25 17.30 -35.90
C THR A 229 -2.65 16.61 -34.60
N LEU A 230 -3.96 16.48 -34.31
CA LEU A 230 -4.46 15.73 -33.16
C LEU A 230 -4.09 14.24 -33.23
N VAL A 231 -4.21 13.63 -34.41
CA VAL A 231 -3.84 12.22 -34.60
C VAL A 231 -2.33 12.01 -34.45
N GLU A 232 -1.51 12.96 -34.86
CA GLU A 232 -0.06 12.93 -34.68
C GLU A 232 0.34 13.08 -33.21
N ASP A 233 -0.25 14.03 -32.49
CA ASP A 233 -0.07 14.21 -31.05
C ASP A 233 -0.48 12.94 -30.28
N ALA A 234 -1.62 12.35 -30.63
CA ALA A 234 -2.11 11.11 -30.03
C ALA A 234 -1.15 9.92 -30.24
N LYS A 235 -0.45 9.84 -31.39
CA LYS A 235 0.59 8.81 -31.62
C LYS A 235 1.79 9.02 -30.71
N ILE A 236 2.24 10.26 -30.52
CA ILE A 236 3.36 10.59 -29.62
C ILE A 236 3.00 10.18 -28.18
N VAL A 237 1.79 10.48 -27.73
CA VAL A 237 1.30 10.10 -26.40
C VAL A 237 1.23 8.58 -26.25
N ARG A 238 0.68 7.86 -27.23
CA ARG A 238 0.65 6.38 -27.24
C ARG A 238 2.04 5.76 -27.11
N GLU A 239 3.04 6.33 -27.78
CA GLU A 239 4.42 5.86 -27.71
C GLU A 239 5.06 6.12 -26.34
N LYS A 240 4.76 7.27 -25.70
CA LYS A 240 5.14 7.53 -24.30
C LYS A 240 4.54 6.49 -23.37
N PHE A 241 3.26 6.15 -23.52
CA PHE A 241 2.60 5.08 -22.75
C PHE A 241 3.18 3.70 -23.02
N ARG A 242 3.66 3.42 -24.24
CA ARG A 242 4.36 2.16 -24.55
C ARG A 242 5.66 2.03 -23.75
N LYS A 243 6.50 3.08 -23.75
CA LYS A 243 7.74 3.12 -22.96
C LYS A 243 7.46 3.09 -21.46
N GLY A 244 6.50 3.89 -21.00
CA GLY A 244 6.05 3.92 -19.62
C GLY A 244 5.46 2.57 -19.14
N GLY A 245 4.79 1.84 -20.03
CA GLY A 245 4.28 0.50 -19.76
C GLY A 245 5.39 -0.53 -19.48
N TRP A 246 6.55 -0.42 -20.13
CA TRP A 246 7.72 -1.25 -19.80
C TRP A 246 8.23 -0.97 -18.39
N TYR A 247 8.35 0.30 -17.99
CA TYR A 247 8.78 0.67 -16.65
C TYR A 247 7.77 0.24 -15.57
N LEU A 248 6.48 0.48 -15.81
CA LEU A 248 5.40 0.09 -14.89
C LEU A 248 5.33 -1.44 -14.73
N GLY A 249 5.30 -2.16 -15.85
CA GLY A 249 5.25 -3.62 -15.84
C GLY A 249 6.49 -4.24 -15.23
N GLY A 250 7.67 -3.67 -15.50
CA GLY A 250 8.92 -4.08 -14.87
C GLY A 250 8.92 -3.85 -13.37
N PHE A 251 8.40 -2.71 -12.90
CA PHE A 251 8.25 -2.40 -11.48
C PHE A 251 7.29 -3.37 -10.76
N ILE A 252 6.12 -3.63 -11.35
CA ILE A 252 5.16 -4.59 -10.80
C ILE A 252 5.76 -5.99 -10.75
N GLY A 253 6.42 -6.42 -11.84
CA GLY A 253 7.12 -7.70 -11.92
C GLY A 253 8.24 -7.83 -10.88
N LEU A 254 8.98 -6.75 -10.63
CA LEU A 254 10.03 -6.70 -9.60
C LEU A 254 9.45 -6.84 -8.20
N VAL A 255 8.40 -6.08 -7.85
CA VAL A 255 7.76 -6.17 -6.53
C VAL A 255 7.14 -7.55 -6.33
N PHE A 256 6.53 -8.13 -7.36
CA PHE A 256 6.01 -9.50 -7.33
C PHE A 256 7.14 -10.51 -7.07
N GLY A 257 8.23 -10.41 -7.84
CA GLY A 257 9.42 -11.26 -7.69
C GLY A 257 10.05 -11.18 -6.30
N ILE A 258 10.22 -9.98 -5.76
CA ILE A 258 10.74 -9.76 -4.39
C ILE A 258 9.77 -10.35 -3.34
N THR A 259 8.47 -10.21 -3.55
CA THR A 259 7.46 -10.77 -2.63
C THR A 259 7.53 -12.30 -2.58
N LEU A 260 7.66 -12.95 -3.75
CA LEU A 260 7.88 -14.40 -3.84
C LEU A 260 9.22 -14.82 -3.22
N LEU A 261 10.29 -14.07 -3.48
CA LEU A 261 11.60 -14.32 -2.89
C LEU A 261 11.54 -14.24 -1.36
N ASN A 262 10.90 -13.22 -0.81
CA ASN A 262 10.75 -13.05 0.64
C ASN A 262 9.91 -14.17 1.28
N HIS A 263 9.01 -14.82 0.54
CA HIS A 263 8.30 -16.00 1.03
C HIS A 263 9.22 -17.21 1.24
N SER A 264 10.33 -17.30 0.49
CA SER A 264 11.31 -18.38 0.62
C SER A 264 12.28 -18.21 1.80
N VAL A 265 12.39 -16.99 2.33
CA VAL A 265 13.30 -16.62 3.43
C VAL A 265 12.61 -16.88 4.76
N ILE A 266 13.06 -17.92 5.48
CA ILE A 266 12.64 -18.14 6.87
C ILE A 266 13.41 -17.20 7.78
N ARG A 267 12.69 -16.33 8.49
CA ARG A 267 13.25 -15.50 9.55
C ARG A 267 12.99 -16.17 10.90
N LYS A 268 14.05 -16.57 11.59
CA LYS A 268 13.95 -17.10 12.96
C LYS A 268 13.58 -15.95 13.90
N ARG A 269 12.50 -16.12 14.66
CA ARG A 269 11.99 -15.15 15.64
C ARG A 269 11.75 -15.87 16.95
N LYS A 270 12.29 -15.33 18.04
CA LYS A 270 12.12 -15.87 19.40
C LYS A 270 10.83 -15.35 20.04
N ASP A 271 10.49 -14.09 19.78
CA ASP A 271 9.41 -13.38 20.46
C ASP A 271 8.30 -12.92 19.52
N TYR A 272 7.19 -12.48 20.12
CA TYR A 272 6.08 -11.83 19.41
C TYR A 272 6.50 -10.42 19.02
N GLU A 273 6.61 -10.18 17.71
CA GLU A 273 7.08 -8.90 17.17
C GLU A 273 6.09 -8.32 16.15
N PRO A 274 5.79 -7.02 16.17
CA PRO A 274 4.97 -6.41 15.15
C PRO A 274 5.71 -6.38 13.80
N HIS A 275 5.01 -6.68 12.71
CA HIS A 275 5.54 -6.64 11.36
C HIS A 275 5.80 -5.19 10.94
N ARG A 276 7.07 -4.83 10.75
CA ARG A 276 7.52 -3.45 10.49
C ARG A 276 6.82 -2.74 9.33
N GLY A 277 6.36 -3.47 8.32
CA GLY A 277 5.64 -2.90 7.18
C GLY A 277 4.11 -2.84 7.33
N ASP A 278 3.55 -3.83 8.01
CA ASP A 278 2.09 -4.03 8.09
C ASP A 278 1.51 -3.40 9.37
N CYS A 279 2.35 -3.09 10.37
CA CYS A 279 1.97 -2.42 11.60
C CYS A 279 1.77 -0.92 11.39
N PHE A 280 0.64 -0.40 11.86
CA PHE A 280 0.30 1.03 11.82
C PHE A 280 0.82 1.82 13.03
N SER A 281 1.56 1.20 13.95
CA SER A 281 2.06 1.82 15.19
C SER A 281 0.99 2.44 16.10
N CYS A 282 -0.24 1.87 16.12
CA CYS A 282 -1.35 2.39 16.94
C CYS A 282 -1.25 2.07 18.45
N GLY A 283 -0.44 1.07 18.82
CA GLY A 283 -0.19 0.72 20.22
C GLY A 283 -1.24 -0.11 20.95
N ARG A 284 -2.40 -0.40 20.35
CA ARG A 284 -3.50 -1.19 20.99
C ARG A 284 -3.06 -2.56 21.55
N CYS A 285 -2.04 -3.18 20.97
CA CYS A 285 -1.51 -4.46 21.43
C CYS A 285 -0.74 -4.38 22.75
N MET A 286 -0.27 -3.19 23.16
CA MET A 286 0.46 -3.00 24.42
C MET A 286 -0.44 -3.12 25.64
N ASP A 287 -1.74 -2.87 25.50
CA ASP A 287 -2.70 -2.93 26.61
C ASP A 287 -2.99 -4.38 27.03
N PHE A 288 -2.70 -5.35 26.16
CA PHE A 288 -2.80 -6.78 26.44
C PHE A 288 -1.49 -7.38 26.98
N CYS A 289 -0.43 -6.58 27.12
CA CYS A 289 0.85 -7.05 27.62
C CYS A 289 0.86 -7.03 29.16
N PRO A 290 1.06 -8.18 29.83
CA PRO A 290 1.11 -8.23 31.29
C PRO A 290 2.44 -7.73 31.88
N VAL A 291 3.45 -7.46 31.04
CA VAL A 291 4.77 -6.99 31.49
C VAL A 291 4.65 -5.52 31.88
N PRO A 292 4.98 -5.14 33.13
CA PRO A 292 4.85 -3.77 33.60
C PRO A 292 5.73 -2.84 32.74
N ARG A 293 5.17 -1.68 32.37
CA ARG A 293 5.94 -0.63 31.72
C ARG A 293 6.99 -0.14 32.72
N ALA A 294 8.27 -0.21 32.36
CA ALA A 294 9.32 0.40 33.16
C ALA A 294 8.96 1.88 33.38
N THR A 295 8.71 2.28 34.61
CA THR A 295 8.39 3.65 34.97
C THR A 295 9.59 4.51 34.63
N VAL A 296 9.52 5.27 33.54
CA VAL A 296 10.50 6.32 33.24
C VAL A 296 10.27 7.43 34.26
N ASN A 297 11.07 7.45 35.32
CA ASN A 297 11.11 8.56 36.26
C ASN A 297 11.56 9.83 35.50
N PRO A 298 10.79 10.93 35.49
CA PRO A 298 11.09 12.14 34.72
C PRO A 298 12.18 13.02 35.35
N GLY A 299 13.24 12.40 35.87
CA GLY A 299 14.35 13.10 36.53
C GLY A 299 15.66 12.33 36.62
N ALA A 300 15.76 11.11 36.06
CA ALA A 300 17.00 10.35 36.08
C ALA A 300 17.68 10.41 34.71
N ASN A 301 18.84 11.08 34.67
CA ASN A 301 19.75 11.04 33.53
C ASN A 301 19.96 9.60 33.08
N VAL A 302 19.74 9.37 31.79
CA VAL A 302 19.89 8.06 31.13
C VAL A 302 21.35 7.64 31.21
N ASN A 303 21.64 6.62 32.04
CA ASN A 303 22.86 5.83 31.95
C ASN A 303 22.46 4.38 31.59
N PRO A 304 22.93 3.82 30.45
CA PRO A 304 22.38 2.58 29.88
C PRO A 304 22.89 1.28 30.53
N SER A 305 23.35 1.32 31.79
CA SER A 305 23.95 0.17 32.47
C SER A 305 23.49 0.09 33.92
N ALA A 306 22.29 -0.44 34.16
CA ALA A 306 21.91 -0.88 35.50
C ALA A 306 20.84 -1.98 35.41
N THR A 307 21.30 -3.21 35.61
CA THR A 307 20.51 -4.38 35.99
C THR A 307 19.70 -4.08 37.25
N VAL A 308 18.39 -4.33 37.28
CA VAL A 308 17.61 -4.26 38.53
C VAL A 308 16.63 -5.43 38.64
N ASN A 309 16.73 -6.09 39.80
CA ASN A 309 16.07 -7.28 40.31
C ASN A 309 14.54 -7.12 40.46
N PRO A 310 13.73 -8.19 40.29
CA PRO A 310 12.28 -8.13 40.47
C PRO A 310 11.90 -8.45 41.93
N SER A 311 11.28 -7.51 42.63
CA SER A 311 10.55 -7.83 43.88
C SER A 311 9.36 -6.88 44.06
N GLY A 312 8.15 -7.43 44.08
CA GLY A 312 6.91 -6.70 44.40
C GLY A 312 5.68 -7.29 43.69
N PRO A 313 4.60 -7.67 44.41
CA PRO A 313 3.68 -8.73 44.00
C PRO A 313 2.55 -8.29 43.06
N LEU A 314 2.13 -9.23 42.22
CA LEU A 314 0.89 -9.21 41.44
C LEU A 314 -0.32 -9.04 42.36
N LYS A 315 -1.19 -8.06 42.06
CA LYS A 315 -2.60 -8.10 42.45
C LYS A 315 -3.43 -8.37 41.20
N MET A 316 -4.03 -9.56 41.18
CA MET A 316 -5.14 -9.93 40.31
C MET A 316 -6.40 -9.22 40.82
N GLN A 317 -7.07 -8.48 39.93
CA GLN A 317 -8.54 -8.35 39.84
C GLN A 317 -8.89 -8.23 38.37
#